data_AF-A0A0R3Q366-F1
#
_entry.id   AF-A0A0R3Q366-F1
#
_cell.length_a   1.000
_cell.length_b   1.000
_cell.length_c   1.000
_cell.angle_alpha   90.00
_cell.angle_beta   90.00
_cell.angle_gamma   90.00
#
_symmetry.space_group_name_H-M   'P 1'
#
loop_
_entity.id
_entity.type
_entity.pdbx_description
1 polymer ?
#
loop_
_entity_poly.entity_id
_entity_poly.type
_entity_poly.pdbx_seq_one_letter_code
_entity_poly.pdbx_strand_id
1 'polypeptide(L)'
;MSGGCLSPASRIRIAADVHRHSTSDDDSGCMLEEYSWVPSGIKPDMVHMYFACLPEDKIPYVNSAGEEWRTRQLYYQLPPQDSDVGYCGKLSNQEVRELIQFE
;
A
#
# COMPACT_ATOMS: atom_id res chain seq x y z
N MET A 1 18.40 -29.91 -4.70
CA MET A 1 18.30 -28.46 -5.01
C MET A 1 17.10 -27.93 -4.23
N SER A 2 17.30 -27.58 -2.95
CA SER A 2 16.21 -27.17 -2.06
C SER A 2 16.18 -25.65 -2.02
N GLY A 3 15.20 -25.04 -2.69
CA GLY A 3 14.91 -23.62 -2.60
C GLY A 3 14.36 -23.30 -1.21
N GLY A 4 15.20 -22.80 -0.32
CA GLY A 4 14.77 -22.33 0.99
C GLY A 4 14.01 -21.03 0.86
N CYS A 5 12.69 -21.06 1.03
CA CYS A 5 11.94 -19.85 1.29
C CYS A 5 12.36 -19.32 2.67
N LEU A 6 13.02 -18.17 2.69
CA LEU A 6 13.38 -17.52 3.95
C LEU A 6 12.11 -17.05 4.64
N SER A 7 12.00 -17.33 5.94
CA SER A 7 10.92 -16.82 6.78
C SER A 7 10.85 -15.29 6.67
N PRO A 8 9.65 -14.67 6.75
CA PRO A 8 9.50 -13.21 6.77
C PRO A 8 10.43 -12.53 7.79
N ALA A 9 10.63 -13.13 8.96
CA ALA A 9 11.55 -12.63 9.99
C ALA A 9 13.03 -12.66 9.55
N SER A 10 13.41 -13.66 8.76
CA SER A 10 14.76 -13.78 8.20
C SER A 10 15.02 -12.74 7.11
N ARG A 11 14.01 -12.43 6.29
CA ARG A 11 14.07 -11.36 5.28
C ARG A 11 14.25 -9.98 5.94
N ILE A 12 13.54 -9.74 7.05
CA ILE A 12 13.67 -8.50 7.84
C ILE A 12 15.10 -8.29 8.37
N ARG A 13 15.73 -9.33 8.93
CA ARG A 13 17.10 -9.20 9.44
C ARG A 13 18.13 -8.92 8.35
N ILE A 14 18.01 -9.57 7.20
CA ILE A 14 18.92 -9.34 6.07
C ILE A 14 18.78 -7.90 5.55
N ALA A 15 17.55 -7.39 5.41
CA ALA A 15 17.31 -6.01 4.98
C ALA A 15 17.90 -4.99 5.97
N ALA A 16 17.82 -5.27 7.28
CA ALA A 16 18.39 -4.40 8.30
C ALA A 16 19.93 -4.41 8.31
N ASP A 17 20.57 -5.54 8.03
CA ASP A 17 22.03 -5.65 8.00
C ASP A 17 22.67 -5.04 6.75
N VAL A 18 21.97 -5.03 5.60
CA VAL A 18 22.43 -4.34 4.37
C VAL A 18 22.58 -2.83 4.61
N HIS A 19 21.82 -2.26 5.54
CA HIS A 19 21.83 -0.83 5.85
C HIS A 19 23.04 -0.37 6.70
N ARG A 20 23.89 -1.28 7.19
CA ARG A 20 25.06 -0.91 8.03
C ARG A 20 26.36 -0.68 7.25
N HIS A 21 26.38 -0.93 5.95
CA HIS A 21 27.58 -0.76 5.13
C HIS A 21 27.27 -0.17 3.75
N SER A 22 27.05 1.15 3.66
CA SER A 22 27.63 2.01 2.61
C SER A 22 27.19 3.45 2.79
N THR A 23 28.17 4.30 2.99
CA THR A 23 28.13 5.76 2.99
C THR A 23 27.95 6.30 1.58
N SER A 24 26.98 7.19 1.34
CA SER A 24 26.97 8.16 0.24
C SER A 24 25.77 9.10 0.42
N ASP A 25 26.01 10.30 0.96
CA ASP A 25 25.05 11.40 1.10
C ASP A 25 24.72 12.06 -0.26
N ASP A 26 24.30 11.29 -1.27
CA ASP A 26 23.83 11.82 -2.55
C ASP A 26 22.69 10.97 -3.13
N ASP A 27 21.56 10.96 -2.43
CA ASP A 27 20.27 10.63 -3.05
C ASP A 27 19.32 11.80 -2.80
N SER A 28 19.42 12.80 -3.68
CA SER A 28 18.42 13.87 -3.79
C SER A 28 17.17 13.40 -4.57
N GLY A 29 16.94 12.09 -4.72
CA GLY A 29 15.65 11.56 -5.13
C GLY A 29 14.67 11.63 -3.96
N CYS A 30 13.51 12.27 -4.15
CA CYS A 30 12.44 12.15 -3.18
C CYS A 30 12.03 10.67 -3.16
N MET A 31 12.43 9.90 -2.13
CA MET A 31 12.07 8.48 -1.99
C MET A 31 10.55 8.21 -2.04
N LEU A 32 9.73 9.26 -1.98
CA LEU A 32 8.28 9.18 -2.14
C LEU A 32 7.80 9.15 -3.61
N GLU A 33 8.64 9.53 -4.58
CA GLU A 33 8.24 9.64 -6.01
C GLU A 33 8.19 8.30 -6.74
N GLU A 34 8.64 7.20 -6.11
CA GLU A 34 8.60 5.87 -6.72
C GLU A 34 7.27 5.14 -6.55
N TYR A 35 6.47 5.48 -5.52
CA TYR A 35 5.21 4.81 -5.21
C TYR A 35 4.00 5.65 -5.63
N SER A 36 3.01 5.03 -6.28
CA SER A 36 1.73 5.68 -6.58
C SER A 36 0.82 5.83 -5.36
N TRP A 37 1.14 5.13 -4.25
CA TRP A 37 0.45 5.25 -2.99
C TRP A 37 1.32 4.80 -1.82
N VAL A 38 1.17 5.44 -0.66
CA VAL A 38 1.79 5.04 0.60
C VAL A 38 0.73 4.81 1.69
N PRO A 39 0.93 3.83 2.61
CA PRO A 39 -0.02 3.58 3.70
C PRO A 39 -0.15 4.76 4.66
N SER A 40 -1.39 5.09 5.04
CA SER A 40 -1.65 6.07 6.10
C SER A 40 -1.22 5.54 7.46
N GLY A 41 -0.78 6.43 8.35
CA GLY A 41 -0.37 6.08 9.72
C GLY A 41 1.00 5.41 9.85
N ILE A 42 1.73 5.20 8.74
CA ILE A 42 3.11 4.73 8.74
C ILE A 42 4.05 5.95 8.67
N LYS A 43 5.15 5.93 9.46
CA LYS A 43 6.19 6.95 9.38
C LYS A 43 6.90 6.89 8.02
N PRO A 44 7.26 8.02 7.39
CA PRO A 44 7.90 8.01 6.07
C PRO A 44 9.09 7.05 5.95
N ASP A 45 9.99 7.06 6.94
CA ASP A 45 11.19 6.20 6.96
C ASP A 45 10.87 4.69 7.07
N MET A 46 9.63 4.31 7.37
CA MET A 46 9.18 2.92 7.47
C MET A 46 8.45 2.43 6.21
N VAL A 47 8.18 3.28 5.23
CA VAL A 47 7.40 2.94 4.03
C VAL A 47 8.08 1.83 3.22
N HIS A 48 9.39 1.92 2.98
CA HIS A 48 10.12 0.87 2.27
C HIS A 48 10.09 -0.47 2.99
N MET A 49 10.20 -0.47 4.32
CA MET A 49 10.12 -1.70 5.12
C MET A 49 8.74 -2.35 5.04
N TYR A 50 7.68 -1.54 5.01
CA TYR A 50 6.32 -2.04 4.79
C TYR A 50 6.20 -2.74 3.44
N PHE A 51 6.65 -2.09 2.36
CA PHE A 51 6.55 -2.68 1.01
C PHE A 51 7.48 -3.87 0.80
N ALA A 52 8.64 -3.93 1.45
CA ALA A 52 9.52 -5.09 1.44
C ALA A 52 8.87 -6.38 1.99
N CYS A 53 7.75 -6.25 2.71
CA CYS A 53 6.97 -7.37 3.21
C CYS A 53 5.91 -7.87 2.20
N LEU A 54 5.70 -7.17 1.09
CA LEU A 54 4.77 -7.57 0.04
C LEU A 54 5.47 -8.39 -1.06
N PRO A 55 4.71 -9.19 -1.83
CA PRO A 55 5.17 -9.68 -3.13
C PRO A 55 5.52 -8.51 -4.06
N GLU A 56 6.58 -8.67 -4.86
CA GLU A 56 7.12 -7.62 -5.75
C GLU A 56 6.07 -7.10 -6.74
N ASP A 57 5.24 -7.99 -7.28
CA ASP A 57 4.12 -7.70 -8.19
C ASP A 57 2.95 -6.96 -7.54
N LYS A 58 3.00 -6.70 -6.22
CA LYS A 58 1.99 -5.98 -5.44
C LYS A 58 2.50 -4.70 -4.79
N ILE A 59 3.76 -4.36 -5.02
CA ILE A 59 4.32 -3.09 -4.57
C ILE A 59 3.85 -1.99 -5.54
N PRO A 60 3.17 -0.93 -5.07
CA PRO A 60 2.50 0.04 -5.94
C PRO A 60 3.50 1.08 -6.48
N TYR A 61 4.48 0.64 -7.28
CA TYR A 61 5.34 1.56 -8.01
C TYR A 61 4.54 2.29 -9.08
N VAL A 62 4.86 3.55 -9.36
CA VAL A 62 4.21 4.34 -10.41
C VAL A 62 4.35 3.62 -11.77
N ASN A 63 3.24 3.46 -12.49
CA ASN A 63 3.13 2.75 -13.78
C ASN A 63 3.51 1.25 -13.73
N SER A 64 3.31 0.58 -12.60
CA SER A 64 3.65 -0.84 -12.42
C SER A 64 2.44 -1.76 -12.30
N ALA A 65 2.67 -3.07 -12.42
CA ALA A 65 1.64 -4.09 -12.16
C ALA A 65 1.09 -4.02 -10.72
N GLY A 66 1.91 -3.58 -9.75
CA GLY A 66 1.48 -3.43 -8.37
C GLY A 66 0.57 -2.22 -8.15
N GLU A 67 0.74 -1.15 -8.94
CA GLU A 67 -0.22 -0.04 -9.00
C GLU A 67 -1.56 -0.53 -9.54
N GLU A 68 -1.57 -1.24 -10.67
CA GLU A 68 -2.80 -1.83 -11.22
C GLU A 68 -3.44 -2.83 -10.25
N TRP A 69 -2.64 -3.62 -9.54
CA TRP A 69 -3.11 -4.52 -8.50
C TRP A 69 -3.80 -3.74 -7.38
N ARG A 70 -3.17 -2.67 -6.90
CA ARG A 70 -3.73 -1.81 -5.86
C ARG A 70 -5.04 -1.17 -6.31
N THR A 71 -5.12 -0.65 -7.53
CA THR A 71 -6.36 -0.10 -8.10
C THR A 71 -7.48 -1.13 -8.09
N ARG A 72 -7.21 -2.38 -8.50
CA ARG A 72 -8.20 -3.48 -8.41
C ARG A 72 -8.61 -3.78 -6.96
N GLN A 73 -7.67 -3.74 -6.01
CA GLN A 73 -7.99 -3.94 -4.60
C GLN A 73 -8.84 -2.82 -4.03
N LEU A 74 -8.67 -1.57 -4.48
CA LEU A 74 -9.52 -0.46 -4.07
C LEU A 74 -10.96 -0.67 -4.53
N TYR A 75 -11.19 -1.03 -5.79
CA TYR A 75 -12.54 -1.36 -6.27
C TYR A 75 -13.18 -2.53 -5.52
N TYR A 76 -12.40 -3.52 -5.10
CA TYR A 76 -12.91 -4.65 -4.32
C TYR A 76 -13.29 -4.24 -2.89
N GLN A 77 -12.52 -3.34 -2.28
CA GLN A 77 -12.71 -2.90 -0.89
C GLN A 77 -13.73 -1.77 -0.74
N LEU A 78 -13.93 -0.96 -1.79
CA LEU A 78 -14.83 0.19 -1.82
C LEU A 78 -16.00 -0.12 -2.75
N PRO A 79 -17.00 -0.92 -2.29
CA PRO A 79 -18.19 -1.19 -3.08
C PRO A 79 -18.94 0.11 -3.38
N PRO A 80 -19.65 0.21 -4.51
CA PRO A 80 -20.28 1.45 -4.94
C PRO A 80 -21.35 1.98 -3.96
N GLN A 81 -21.88 1.10 -3.09
CA GLN A 81 -22.78 1.47 -1.99
C GLN A 81 -22.15 2.41 -0.97
N ASP A 82 -20.83 2.39 -0.83
CA ASP A 82 -20.11 3.22 0.15
C ASP A 82 -19.96 4.68 -0.30
N SER A 83 -20.23 4.99 -1.57
CA SER A 83 -20.00 6.34 -2.15
C SER A 83 -21.16 6.87 -3.00
N ASP A 84 -22.22 6.09 -3.21
CA ASP A 84 -23.39 6.58 -3.94
C ASP A 84 -24.66 5.83 -3.50
N VAL A 85 -25.58 6.60 -2.91
CA VAL A 85 -26.91 6.17 -2.47
C VAL A 85 -27.72 5.46 -3.56
N GLY A 86 -27.46 5.75 -4.83
CA GLY A 86 -28.12 5.14 -5.98
C GLY A 86 -27.83 3.64 -6.15
N TYR A 87 -26.70 3.17 -5.60
CA TYR A 87 -26.37 1.74 -5.56
C TYR A 87 -26.87 1.05 -4.29
N CYS A 88 -27.34 1.83 -3.32
CA CYS A 88 -27.95 1.33 -2.10
C CYS A 88 -29.42 0.94 -2.33
N GLY A 89 -29.90 0.03 -1.49
CA GLY A 89 -31.31 -0.36 -1.50
C GLY A 89 -32.21 0.71 -0.86
N LYS A 90 -33.17 0.26 -0.05
CA LYS A 90 -34.14 1.13 0.63
C LYS A 90 -33.52 1.81 1.86
N LEU A 91 -32.57 2.71 1.66
CA LEU A 91 -32.07 3.58 2.73
C LEU A 91 -33.19 4.54 3.19
N SER A 92 -33.28 4.76 4.49
CA SER A 92 -34.10 5.82 5.06
C SER A 92 -33.45 7.19 4.83
N ASN A 93 -34.24 8.26 4.94
CA ASN A 93 -33.71 9.63 4.85
C ASN A 93 -32.63 9.93 5.89
N GLN A 94 -32.65 9.24 7.04
CA GLN A 94 -31.62 9.41 8.06
C GLN A 94 -30.32 8.72 7.63
N GLU A 95 -30.39 7.47 7.17
CA GLU A 95 -29.22 6.73 6.68
C GLU A 95 -28.59 7.41 5.45
N VAL A 96 -29.39 7.99 4.56
CA VAL A 96 -28.88 8.79 3.42
C VAL A 96 -28.04 9.98 3.91
N ARG A 97 -28.48 10.69 4.95
CA ARG A 97 -27.73 11.83 5.49
C ARG A 97 -26.45 11.40 6.18
N GLU A 98 -26.48 10.29 6.88
CA GLU A 98 -25.30 9.71 7.53
C GLU A 98 -24.28 9.26 6.49
N LEU A 99 -24.71 8.62 5.39
CA LEU A 99 -23.82 8.19 4.31
C LEU A 99 -23.02 9.36 3.72
N ILE A 100 -23.69 10.48 3.41
CA ILE A 100 -23.05 11.69 2.84
C ILE A 100 -22.03 12.30 3.80
N GLN A 101 -22.13 12.07 5.11
CA GLN A 101 -21.19 12.62 6.08
C GLN A 101 -19.82 11.92 6.05
N PHE A 102 -19.74 10.73 5.47
CA PHE A 102 -18.51 9.93 5.40
C PHE A 102 -17.78 10.04 4.04
N GLU A 103 -18.34 10.77 3.07
CA GLU A 103 -17.68 11.18 1.81
C GLU A 103 -16.75 12.39 2.02
#